data_AF-A0A379MW96-F1
#
_entry.id   AF-A0A379MW96-F1
#
_cell.length_a   1.000
_cell.length_b   1.000
_cell.length_c   1.000
_cell.angle_alpha   90.00
_cell.angle_beta   90.00
_cell.angle_gamma   90.00
#
_symmetry.space_group_name_H-M   'P 1'
#
loop_
_entity.id
_entity.type
_entity.pdbx_description
1 polymer ?
#
loop_
_entity_poly.entity_id
_entity_poly.type
_entity_poly.pdbx_seq_one_letter_code
_entity_poly.pdbx_strand_id
1 'polypeptide(L)'
;MEIKKSGAALSKIVQIGEKLKKLTAETGQEYLPLNRGVNAVVNIDLREVVANMDFNSNDIQVYPPGPGFPALRQAINDEYFGGKSSPDNILISAGG
;
A
#
# COMPACT_ATOMS: atom_id res chain seq x y z
N MET A 1 -12.40 -28.28 8.86
CA MET A 1 -11.91 -27.18 8.01
C MET A 1 -11.20 -27.81 6.83
N GLU A 2 -11.69 -27.59 5.61
CA GLU A 2 -11.08 -28.11 4.38
C GLU A 2 -10.10 -27.07 3.84
N ILE A 3 -8.82 -27.41 3.75
CA ILE A 3 -7.80 -26.51 3.19
C ILE A 3 -7.69 -26.78 1.70
N LYS A 4 -8.19 -25.85 0.88
CA LYS A 4 -7.98 -25.87 -0.57
C LYS A 4 -6.60 -25.32 -0.88
N LYS A 5 -5.69 -26.18 -1.36
CA LYS A 5 -4.36 -25.76 -1.80
C LYS A 5 -4.47 -25.07 -3.15
N SER A 6 -3.97 -23.84 -3.27
CA SER A 6 -3.80 -23.21 -4.56
C SER A 6 -2.60 -23.84 -5.29
N GLY A 7 -2.69 -23.99 -6.60
CA GLY A 7 -1.55 -24.37 -7.46
C GLY A 7 -0.64 -23.18 -7.81
N ALA A 8 -0.78 -22.06 -7.10
CA ALA A 8 -0.06 -20.83 -7.40
C ALA A 8 1.43 -21.00 -7.08
N ALA A 9 2.29 -20.64 -8.04
CA ALA A 9 3.73 -20.63 -7.82
C ALA A 9 4.14 -19.47 -6.91
N LEU A 10 5.19 -19.68 -6.12
CA LEU A 10 5.78 -18.62 -5.30
C LEU A 10 6.32 -17.49 -6.20
N SER A 11 6.00 -16.25 -5.87
CA SER A 11 6.43 -15.07 -6.61
C SER A 11 7.96 -14.94 -6.66
N LYS A 12 8.49 -14.52 -7.82
CA LYS A 12 9.93 -14.27 -8.01
C LYS A 12 10.47 -13.18 -7.09
N ILE A 13 9.68 -12.15 -6.81
CA ILE A 13 10.07 -11.06 -5.90
C ILE A 13 10.30 -11.60 -4.49
N VAL A 14 9.41 -12.50 -4.03
CA VAL A 14 9.52 -13.14 -2.71
C VAL A 14 10.73 -14.07 -2.67
N GLN A 15 10.91 -14.91 -3.70
CA GLN A 15 12.07 -15.81 -3.81
C GLN A 15 13.41 -15.06 -3.70
N ILE A 16 13.55 -13.93 -4.41
CA ILE A 16 14.77 -13.12 -4.35
C ILE A 16 14.95 -12.53 -2.94
N GLY A 17 13.89 -12.03 -2.32
CA GLY A 17 13.94 -11.50 -0.96
C GLY A 17 14.36 -12.54 0.08
N GLU A 18 13.84 -13.76 -0.01
CA GLU A 18 14.21 -14.89 0.86
C GLU A 18 15.68 -15.30 0.65
N LYS A 19 16.14 -15.34 -0.60
CA LYS A 19 17.54 -15.64 -0.92
C LYS A 19 18.50 -14.61 -0.32
N LEU A 20 18.20 -13.32 -0.45
CA LEU A 20 19.04 -12.25 0.11
C LEU A 20 19.11 -12.37 1.64
N LYS A 21 17.98 -12.58 2.33
CA LYS A 21 17.95 -12.78 3.79
C LYS A 21 18.81 -13.97 4.22
N LYS A 22 18.71 -15.09 3.50
CA LYS A 22 19.52 -16.28 3.76
C LYS A 22 21.01 -16.00 3.62
N LEU A 23 21.41 -15.36 2.51
CA LEU A 23 22.81 -14.99 2.28
C LEU A 23 23.35 -14.03 3.35
N THR A 24 22.57 -13.03 3.77
CA THR A 24 22.97 -12.14 4.87
C THR A 24 23.21 -12.91 6.16
N ALA A 25 22.31 -13.83 6.52
CA ALA A 25 22.46 -14.63 7.74
C ALA A 25 23.67 -15.58 7.70
N GLU A 26 23.94 -16.17 6.54
CA GLU A 26 25.04 -17.14 6.37
C GLU A 26 26.42 -16.49 6.26
N THR A 27 26.50 -15.32 5.62
CA THR A 27 27.79 -14.66 5.31
C THR A 27 28.13 -13.53 6.29
N GLY A 28 27.15 -13.04 7.06
CA GLY A 28 27.29 -11.82 7.86
C GLY A 28 27.41 -10.54 7.03
N GLN A 29 27.33 -10.63 5.70
CA GLN A 29 27.42 -9.48 4.80
C GLN A 29 26.05 -8.88 4.54
N GLU A 30 26.00 -7.56 4.54
CA GLU A 30 24.81 -6.82 4.13
C GLU A 30 24.72 -6.74 2.60
N TYR A 31 23.55 -7.09 2.05
CA TYR A 31 23.29 -6.99 0.62
C TYR A 31 22.27 -5.89 0.37
N LEU A 32 22.52 -5.04 -0.63
CA LEU A 32 21.59 -3.99 -1.05
C LEU A 32 20.38 -4.59 -1.80
N PRO A 33 19.14 -4.50 -1.27
CA PRO A 33 17.98 -5.14 -1.87
C PRO A 33 17.37 -4.27 -2.99
N LEU A 34 17.88 -4.43 -4.21
CA LEU A 34 17.39 -3.70 -5.40
C LEU A 34 16.14 -4.33 -6.05
N ASN A 35 15.60 -5.40 -5.47
CA ASN A 35 14.45 -6.13 -6.01
C ASN A 35 13.09 -5.58 -5.53
N ARG A 36 13.08 -4.50 -4.74
CA ARG A 36 11.86 -3.95 -4.13
C ARG A 36 11.38 -2.73 -4.91
N GLY A 37 10.07 -2.64 -5.14
CA GLY A 37 9.41 -1.48 -5.77
C GLY A 37 8.99 -0.39 -4.78
N VAL A 38 9.64 -0.31 -3.62
CA VAL A 38 9.35 0.68 -2.57
C VAL A 38 10.59 1.49 -2.26
N ASN A 39 10.41 2.76 -1.90
CA ASN A 39 11.50 3.60 -1.45
C ASN A 39 12.04 3.06 -0.11
N ALA A 40 13.27 2.55 -0.11
CA ALA A 40 13.93 1.99 1.06
C ALA A 40 15.11 2.85 1.55
N VAL A 41 15.40 3.95 0.86
CA VAL A 41 16.57 4.80 1.15
C VAL A 41 16.18 5.95 2.08
N VAL A 42 15.00 6.55 1.86
CA VAL A 42 14.46 7.61 2.72
C VAL A 42 12.98 7.34 2.94
N ASN A 43 12.57 7.29 4.20
CA ASN A 43 11.16 7.12 4.57
C ASN A 43 10.36 8.38 4.21
N ILE A 44 9.08 8.20 3.86
CA ILE A 44 8.15 9.31 3.76
C ILE A 44 7.85 9.81 5.17
N ASP A 45 8.03 11.11 5.41
CA ASP A 45 7.66 11.74 6.68
C ASP A 45 6.15 12.02 6.71
N LEU A 46 5.45 11.31 7.60
CA LEU A 46 4.00 11.41 7.76
C LEU A 46 3.58 12.16 9.03
N ARG A 47 4.53 12.77 9.77
CA ARG A 47 4.24 13.41 11.06
C ARG A 47 3.14 14.48 10.97
N GLU A 48 3.18 15.32 9.94
CA GLU A 48 2.18 16.36 9.71
C GLU A 48 0.81 15.79 9.32
N VAL A 49 0.77 14.66 8.61
CA VAL A 49 -0.48 13.98 8.25
C VAL A 49 -1.14 13.42 9.51
N VAL A 50 -0.38 12.67 10.30
CA VAL A 50 -0.88 12.03 11.53
C VAL A 50 -1.35 13.05 12.56
N ALA A 51 -0.66 14.19 12.68
CA ALA A 51 -1.03 15.25 13.63
C ALA A 51 -2.44 15.82 13.39
N ASN A 52 -2.95 15.73 12.16
CA ASN A 52 -4.26 16.25 11.77
C ASN A 52 -5.37 15.18 11.74
N MET A 53 -5.07 13.92 12.09
CA MET A 53 -6.04 12.83 12.09
C MET A 53 -6.76 12.70 13.44
N ASP A 54 -8.08 12.78 13.44
CA ASP A 54 -8.89 12.38 14.60
C ASP A 54 -9.21 10.88 14.55
N PHE A 55 -8.38 10.08 15.21
CA PHE A 55 -8.56 8.63 15.32
C PHE A 55 -9.85 8.21 16.05
N ASN A 56 -10.54 9.14 16.71
CA ASN A 56 -11.82 8.87 17.36
C ASN A 56 -13.03 9.26 16.49
N SER A 57 -12.81 9.78 15.29
CA SER A 57 -13.88 10.12 14.37
C SER A 57 -14.62 8.89 13.85
N ASN A 58 -15.90 9.08 13.52
CA ASN A 58 -16.73 8.06 12.90
C ASN A 58 -16.14 7.59 11.56
N ASP A 59 -15.59 8.52 10.78
CA ASP A 59 -14.95 8.26 9.48
C ASP A 59 -13.79 7.25 9.56
N ILE A 60 -13.15 7.09 10.72
CA ILE A 60 -12.09 6.10 10.96
C ILE A 60 -12.63 4.80 11.58
N GLN A 61 -13.63 4.89 12.45
CA GLN A 61 -14.09 3.74 13.25
C GLN A 61 -15.19 2.92 12.56
N VAL A 62 -15.82 3.43 11.50
CA VAL A 62 -16.94 2.79 10.82
C VAL A 62 -16.60 2.51 9.36
N TYR A 63 -17.33 1.56 8.76
CA TYR A 63 -17.18 1.23 7.35
C TYR A 63 -17.38 2.45 6.45
N PRO A 64 -16.50 2.65 5.46
CA PRO A 64 -16.71 3.69 4.46
C PRO A 64 -17.90 3.33 3.56
N PRO A 65 -18.44 4.32 2.82
CA PRO A 65 -19.38 4.05 1.73
C PRO A 65 -18.77 3.09 0.69
N GLY A 66 -19.61 2.29 0.02
CA GLY A 66 -19.14 1.30 -0.97
C GLY A 66 -18.21 1.87 -2.05
N PRO A 67 -18.51 3.03 -2.67
CA PRO A 67 -17.62 3.70 -3.61
C PRO A 67 -16.41 4.41 -2.97
N GLY A 68 -16.37 4.52 -1.65
CA GLY A 68 -15.47 5.37 -0.88
C GLY A 68 -16.07 6.74 -0.52
N PHE A 69 -15.35 7.50 0.31
CA PHE A 69 -15.79 8.82 0.75
C PHE A 69 -15.86 9.82 -0.41
N PRO A 70 -16.95 10.61 -0.54
CA PRO A 70 -17.09 11.61 -1.61
C PRO A 70 -15.95 12.63 -1.65
N ALA A 71 -15.51 13.11 -0.48
CA ALA A 71 -14.42 14.08 -0.38
C ALA A 71 -13.09 13.52 -0.92
N LEU A 72 -12.79 12.24 -0.64
CA LEU A 72 -11.59 11.58 -1.14
C LEU A 72 -11.64 11.42 -2.67
N ARG A 73 -12.79 10.99 -3.22
CA ARG A 73 -12.99 10.88 -4.67
C ARG A 73 -12.80 12.22 -5.37
N GLN A 74 -13.32 13.30 -4.80
CA GLN A 74 -13.13 14.66 -5.32
C GLN A 74 -11.65 15.07 -5.27
N ALA A 75 -10.98 14.89 -4.14
CA ALA A 75 -9.56 15.20 -4.00
C ALA A 75 -8.70 14.43 -5.01
N ILE A 76 -9.01 13.16 -5.29
CA ILE A 76 -8.33 12.37 -6.32
C ILE A 76 -8.58 12.96 -7.72
N ASN A 77 -9.81 13.36 -8.04
CA ASN A 77 -10.10 14.00 -9.33
C ASN A 77 -9.28 15.27 -9.52
N ASP A 78 -9.23 16.10 -8.49
CA ASP A 78 -8.55 17.40 -8.55
C ASP A 78 -7.04 17.23 -8.66
N GLU A 79 -6.44 16.37 -7.83
CA GLU A 79 -4.99 16.18 -7.77
C GLU A 79 -4.44 15.30 -8.91
N TYR A 80 -5.03 14.12 -9.14
CA TYR A 80 -4.48 13.16 -10.10
C TYR A 80 -5.01 13.35 -11.51
N PHE A 81 -6.27 13.76 -11.66
CA PHE A 81 -6.92 13.91 -12.97
C PHE A 81 -7.05 15.38 -13.40
N GLY A 82 -6.59 16.34 -12.58
CA GLY A 82 -6.65 17.77 -12.88
C GLY A 82 -8.07 18.27 -13.11
N GLY A 83 -9.05 17.71 -12.39
CA GLY A 83 -10.47 18.02 -12.53
C GLY A 83 -11.12 17.54 -13.83
N LYS A 84 -10.43 16.72 -14.63
CA LYS A 84 -10.91 16.26 -15.95
C LYS A 84 -11.71 14.96 -15.90
N SER A 85 -11.72 14.27 -14.76
CA SER A 85 -12.59 13.12 -14.53
C SER A 85 -13.87 13.54 -13.82
N SER A 86 -14.80 12.59 -13.67
CA SER A 86 -15.92 12.72 -12.75
C SER A 86 -15.60 11.96 -11.47
N PRO A 87 -15.85 12.51 -10.27
CA PRO A 87 -15.76 11.76 -9.02
C PRO A 87 -16.61 10.48 -9.04
N ASP A 88 -17.71 10.46 -9.80
CA ASP A 88 -18.58 9.27 -9.94
C ASP A 88 -17.92 8.11 -10.70
N ASN A 89 -16.86 8.41 -11.45
CA ASN A 89 -16.04 7.40 -12.13
C ASN A 89 -14.88 6.90 -11.27
N ILE A 90 -14.76 7.36 -10.02
CA ILE A 90 -13.67 6.99 -9.10
C ILE A 90 -14.23 6.08 -8.00
N LEU A 91 -13.65 4.89 -7.90
CA LEU A 91 -13.96 3.90 -6.86
C LEU A 91 -12.72 3.69 -5.98
N ILE A 92 -12.89 3.71 -4.66
CA ILE A 92 -11.79 3.49 -3.72
C ILE A 92 -11.60 2.00 -3.45
N SER A 93 -10.39 1.48 -3.67
CA SER A 93 -9.97 0.11 -3.41
C SER A 93 -8.86 0.03 -2.36
N ALA A 94 -8.60 -1.17 -1.84
CA ALA A 94 -7.47 -1.43 -0.97
C ALA A 94 -6.17 -1.55 -1.80
N GLY A 95 -5.47 -0.43 -1.97
CA GLY A 95 -4.28 -0.36 -2.82
C GLY A 95 -4.60 -0.12 -4.30
N GLY A 96 -3.54 0.11 -5.07
CA GLY A 96 -3.59 0.39 -6.51
C GLY A 96 -3.73 -0.84 -7.40
#